data_AF-A0A4Z0F7I9-F1
#
_entry.id   AF-A0A4Z0F7I9-F1
#
_cell.length_a   1.000
_cell.length_b   1.000
_cell.length_c   1.000
_cell.angle_alpha   90.00
_cell.angle_beta   90.00
_cell.angle_gamma   90.00
#
_symmetry.space_group_name_H-M   'P 1'
#
loop_
_entity.id
_entity.type
_entity.pdbx_description
1 polymer ?
#
loop_
_entity_poly.entity_id
_entity_poly.type
_entity_poly.pdbx_seq_one_letter_code
_entity_poly.pdbx_strand_id
1 'polypeptide(L)' 'MNAIKSKTKEAALAELLEDGASVQKVSERFNISKATLYKWRTEAMQSQELKKEDLAELKQKVKLAALDALNKFISDLNKL' A
#
# COMPACT_ATOMS: atom_id res chain seq x y z
N MET A 1 -17.25 18.55 -4.92
CA MET A 1 -17.91 17.24 -5.19
C MET A 1 -16.92 16.03 -5.24
N ASN A 2 -15.82 16.01 -4.47
CA ASN A 2 -14.79 14.94 -4.58
C ASN A 2 -14.78 13.90 -3.44
N ALA A 3 -15.32 14.20 -2.27
CA ALA A 3 -15.22 13.29 -1.10
C ALA A 3 -16.16 12.06 -1.21
N ILE A 4 -17.33 12.22 -1.83
CA ILE A 4 -18.34 11.15 -1.90
C ILE A 4 -17.88 10.03 -2.86
N LYS A 5 -17.30 10.38 -4.01
CA LYS A 5 -16.78 9.40 -5.00
C LYS A 5 -15.61 8.58 -4.45
N SER A 6 -14.75 9.19 -3.63
CA SER A 6 -13.61 8.50 -3.00
C SER A 6 -14.08 7.46 -1.98
N LYS A 7 -15.05 7.81 -1.13
CA LYS A 7 -15.59 6.89 -0.12
C LYS A 7 -16.29 5.68 -0.73
N THR A 8 -17.00 5.87 -1.86
CA THR A 8 -17.63 4.75 -2.59
C THR A 8 -16.60 3.82 -3.25
N LYS A 9 -15.49 4.37 -3.79
CA LYS A 9 -14.40 3.58 -4.38
C LYS A 9 -13.73 2.66 -3.35
N GLU A 10 -13.40 3.20 -2.17
CA GLU A 10 -12.74 2.45 -1.11
C GLU A 10 -13.61 1.31 -0.58
N ALA A 11 -14.90 1.58 -0.32
CA ALA A 11 -15.84 0.56 0.14
C ALA A 11 -16.04 -0.59 -0.89
N ALA A 12 -16.19 -0.25 -2.18
CA ALA A 12 -16.32 -1.24 -3.23
C ALA A 12 -15.05 -2.09 -3.41
N LEU A 13 -13.86 -1.49 -3.24
CA LEU A 13 -12.58 -2.21 -3.28
C LEU A 13 -12.38 -3.12 -2.07
N ALA A 14 -12.77 -2.67 -0.87
CA ALA A 14 -12.70 -3.50 0.34
C ALA A 14 -13.55 -4.76 0.19
N GLU A 15 -14.80 -4.65 -0.29
CA GLU A 15 -15.66 -5.82 -0.53
C GLU A 15 -15.08 -6.78 -1.59
N LEU A 16 -14.40 -6.25 -2.61
CA LEU A 16 -13.75 -7.04 -3.66
C LEU A 16 -12.49 -7.78 -3.20
N LEU A 17 -11.74 -7.19 -2.28
CA LEU A 17 -10.41 -7.67 -1.87
C LEU A 17 -10.45 -8.46 -0.55
N GLU A 18 -11.29 -8.06 0.41
CA GLU A 18 -11.34 -8.66 1.75
C GLU A 18 -12.42 -9.72 1.86
N ASP A 19 -13.62 -9.46 1.34
CA ASP A 19 -14.79 -10.34 1.46
C ASP A 19 -14.86 -11.42 0.35
N GLY A 20 -13.94 -11.37 -0.62
CA GLY A 20 -13.94 -12.27 -1.78
C GLY A 20 -15.20 -12.16 -2.64
N ALA A 21 -15.94 -11.04 -2.53
CA ALA A 21 -17.18 -10.86 -3.25
C ALA A 21 -16.94 -10.82 -4.77
N SER A 22 -17.85 -11.41 -5.54
CA SER A 22 -17.75 -11.39 -7.00
C SER A 22 -17.92 -9.96 -7.52
N VAL A 23 -17.21 -9.62 -8.59
CA VAL A 23 -17.30 -8.31 -9.27
C VAL A 23 -18.75 -7.97 -9.63
N GLN A 24 -19.55 -8.98 -9.95
CA GLN A 24 -20.97 -8.81 -10.26
C GLN A 24 -21.78 -8.33 -9.06
N LYS A 25 -21.59 -8.95 -7.89
CA LYS A 25 -22.30 -8.57 -6.65
C LYS A 25 -21.97 -7.13 -6.23
N VAL A 26 -20.70 -6.75 -6.33
CA VAL A 26 -20.25 -5.39 -6.01
C VAL A 26 -20.73 -4.37 -7.06
N SER A 27 -20.77 -4.76 -8.33
CA SER A 27 -21.31 -3.93 -9.42
C SER A 27 -22.78 -3.57 -9.18
N GLU A 28 -23.60 -4.55 -8.83
CA GLU A 28 -25.03 -4.39 -8.55
C GLU A 28 -25.25 -3.56 -7.27
N ARG A 29 -24.50 -3.84 -6.20
CA ARG A 29 -24.65 -3.17 -4.90
C ARG A 29 -24.27 -1.69 -4.94
N PHE A 30 -23.18 -1.36 -5.63
CA PHE A 30 -22.66 0.02 -5.68
C PHE A 30 -23.09 0.77 -6.96
N ASN A 31 -23.82 0.11 -7.87
CA ASN A 31 -24.18 0.61 -9.19
C ASN A 31 -22.96 1.11 -9.98
N ILE A 32 -21.87 0.34 -9.93
CA ILE A 32 -20.60 0.64 -10.59
C ILE A 32 -20.40 -0.33 -11.74
N SER A 33 -19.95 0.16 -12.89
CA SER A 33 -19.67 -0.73 -14.02
C SER A 33 -18.59 -1.76 -13.66
N LYS A 34 -18.76 -2.99 -14.15
CA LYS A 34 -17.77 -4.06 -13.96
C LYS A 34 -16.38 -3.62 -14.45
N ALA A 35 -16.30 -2.91 -15.58
CA ALA A 35 -15.06 -2.38 -16.13
C ALA A 35 -14.34 -1.41 -15.18
N THR A 36 -15.10 -0.54 -14.51
CA THR A 36 -14.57 0.37 -13.49
C THR A 36 -14.02 -0.41 -12.28
N LEU A 37 -14.73 -1.43 -11.81
CA LEU A 37 -14.27 -2.28 -10.71
C LEU A 37 -12.99 -3.05 -11.05
N TYR A 38 -12.91 -3.63 -12.26
CA TYR A 38 -11.67 -4.27 -12.73
C TYR A 38 -10.50 -3.30 -12.79
N LYS A 39 -10.70 -2.10 -13.35
CA LYS A 39 -9.67 -1.06 -13.40
C LYS A 39 -9.17 -0.71 -11.99
N TRP A 40 -10.08 -0.45 -11.06
CA TRP A 40 -9.72 -0.11 -9.69
C TRP A 40 -9.00 -1.24 -8.96
N ARG A 41 -9.38 -2.49 -9.20
CA ARG A 41 -8.68 -3.65 -8.64
C ARG A 41 -7.24 -3.70 -9.12
N THR A 42 -7.00 -3.53 -10.41
CA THR A 42 -5.65 -3.51 -10.98
C THR A 42 -4.82 -2.35 -10.42
N GLU A 43 -5.39 -1.14 -10.37
CA GLU A 43 -4.73 0.04 -9.77
C GLU A 43 -4.36 -0.20 -8.29
N ALA A 44 -5.25 -0.83 -7.52
CA ALA A 44 -5.04 -1.12 -6.11
C ALA A 44 -3.95 -2.16 -5.88
N MET A 45 -3.89 -3.21 -6.71
CA MET A 45 -2.84 -4.23 -6.64
C MET A 45 -1.47 -3.64 -6.98
N GLN A 46 -1.37 -2.87 -8.07
CA GLN A 46 -0.14 -2.17 -8.44
C GLN A 46 0.32 -1.22 -7.34
N SER A 47 -0.60 -0.44 -6.76
CA SER A 47 -0.30 0.47 -5.66
C SER A 47 0.12 -0.27 -4.37
N GLN A 48 -0.38 -1.48 -4.12
CA GLN A 48 0.05 -2.30 -2.98
C GLN A 48 1.45 -2.87 -3.17
N GLU A 49 1.81 -3.30 -4.39
CA GLU A 49 3.16 -3.78 -4.70
C GLU A 49 4.18 -2.66 -4.52
N LEU A 50 3.92 -1.49 -5.11
CA LEU A 50 4.76 -0.29 -4.93
C LEU A 50 4.98 0.06 -3.45
N LYS A 51 3.91 0.04 -2.64
CA LYS A 51 4.02 0.30 -1.20
C LYS A 51 4.87 -0.71 -0.44
N LYS A 52 4.87 -1.98 -0.83
CA LYS A 52 5.68 -3.02 -0.15
C LYS A 52 7.15 -2.87 -0.48
N GLU A 53 7.48 -2.55 -1.73
CA GLU A 53 8.85 -2.28 -2.19
C GLU A 53 9.42 -1.05 -1.49
N ASP A 54 8.67 0.06 -1.45
CA ASP A 54 9.06 1.28 -0.74
C ASP A 54 9.29 1.04 0.76
N LEU A 55 8.41 0.24 1.40
CA LEU A 55 8.55 -0.10 2.82
C LEU A 55 9.76 -0.98 3.10
N ALA A 56 10.08 -1.91 2.18
CA ALA A 56 11.25 -2.76 2.28
C ALA A 56 12.54 -1.94 2.11
N GLU A 57 12.56 -1.04 1.13
CA GLU A 57 13.69 -0.13 0.89
C GLU A 57 13.92 0.81 2.07
N LEU A 58 12.84 1.37 2.65
CA LEU A 58 12.93 2.24 3.82
C LEU A 58 13.48 1.48 5.04
N LYS A 59 13.00 0.26 5.30
CA LYS A 59 13.53 -0.59 6.38
C LYS A 59 15.01 -0.90 6.20
N GLN A 60 15.47 -1.14 4.97
CA GLN A 60 16.87 -1.42 4.67
C GLN A 60 17.75 -0.19 4.90
N LYS A 61 17.30 1.00 4.45
CA LYS A 61 17.98 2.28 4.68
C LYS A 61 18.13 2.61 6.16
N VAL A 62 17.08 2.42 6.95
CA VAL A 62 17.13 2.63 8.42
C VAL A 62 18.12 1.68 9.08
N LYS A 63 18.14 0.40 8.68
CA LYS A 63 19.07 -0.60 9.24
C LYS A 63 20.53 -0.24 8.93
N LEU A 64 20.82 0.22 7.72
CA LEU A 64 22.15 0.64 7.32
C LEU A 64 22.61 1.87 8.11
N ALA A 65 21.74 2.89 8.25
CA ALA A 65 22.05 4.08 9.04
C ALA A 65 22.32 3.76 10.53
N ALA A 66 21.58 2.81 11.11
CA ALA A 66 21.82 2.37 12.47
C ALA A 66 23.18 1.66 12.63
N LEU A 67 23.58 0.86 11.64
CA LEU A 67 24.87 0.18 11.63
C LEU A 67 26.03 1.18 11.50
N ASP A 68 25.89 2.17 10.62
CA ASP A 68 26.89 3.25 10.45
C ASP A 68 27.07 4.07 11.73
N ALA A 69 25.97 4.40 12.42
CA ALA A 69 26.03 5.12 13.69
C ALA A 69 26.76 4.32 14.77
N LEU A 70 26.52 3.01 14.86
CA LEU A 70 27.19 2.14 15.81
C LEU A 70 28.69 2.02 15.51
N ASN A 71 29.05 1.83 14.24
CA ASN A 71 30.45 1.77 13.81
C ASN A 71 31.19 3.07 14.11
N LYS A 72 30.53 4.22 13.89
CA LYS A 72 31.10 5.52 14.25
C LYS A 72 31.34 5.62 15.76
N PHE A 73 30.36 5.24 16.58
CA PHE A 73 30.50 5.25 18.03
C PHE A 73 31.66 4.38 18.52
N ILE A 74 31.78 3.15 18.00
CA ILE A 74 32.90 2.25 18.33
C ILE A 74 34.23 2.86 17.88
N SER A 75 34.27 3.47 16.69
CA SER A 75 35.46 4.16 16.18
C SER A 75 35.89 5.32 17.07
N ASP A 76 34.94 6.08 17.61
CA ASP A 76 35.20 7.21 18.51
C ASP A 76 35.68 6.73 19.89
N LEU A 77 35.19 5.60 20.40
CA LEU A 77 35.68 4.98 21.63
C LEU A 77 37.11 4.44 21.51
N ASN A 78 37.48 3.87 20.36
CA ASN A 78 38.84 3.34 20.13
C ASN A 78 39.90 4.43 19.94
N LYS A 79 39.50 5.71 19.83
CA LYS A 79 40.40 6.86 19.69
C LYS A 79 40.66 7.60 21.01
N LEU A 80 40.01 7.19 22.10
CA LEU A 80 40.24 7.65 23.48
C LEU A 80 41.30 6.77 24.16
#